data_AF-A0A1M6FQG5-F1
#
_entry.id   AF-A0A1M6FQG5-F1
#
_cell.length_a   1.000
_cell.length_b   1.000
_cell.length_c   1.000
_cell.angle_alpha   90.00
_cell.angle_beta   90.00
_cell.angle_gamma   90.00
#
_symmetry.space_group_name_H-M   'P 1'
#
loop_
_entity.id
_entity.type
_entity.pdbx_description
1 polymer ?
#
loop_
_entity_poly.entity_id
_entity_poly.type
_entity_poly.pdbx_seq_one_letter_code
_entity_poly.pdbx_strand_id
1 'polypeptide(L)'
;MLGRSRKRHIAKTITWRFVGTLDTILISWFITGDLWAGLKIGFAEVTTKMILYYLHERAWFKINLTKAGIIRESRVRHIAKALTWRTVGTLDTMMLSWIITGNPLAGLKIGLSELLTKTILYYIHERVWYKVNYGLKD
;
A
#
# COMPACT_ATOMS: atom_id res chain seq x y z
N MET A 1 24.24 -15.70 -5.56
CA MET A 1 22.88 -15.78 -6.18
C MET A 1 21.83 -14.93 -5.44
N LEU A 2 21.78 -14.93 -4.11
CA LEU A 2 20.82 -14.14 -3.30
C LEU A 2 20.89 -12.60 -3.48
N GLY A 3 22.00 -12.05 -3.97
CA GLY A 3 22.16 -10.59 -4.12
C GLY A 3 21.41 -9.97 -5.31
N ARG A 4 21.26 -10.68 -6.44
CA ARG A 4 20.65 -10.12 -7.68
C ARG A 4 19.13 -10.08 -7.62
N SER A 5 18.49 -11.14 -7.08
CA SER A 5 17.05 -11.13 -6.78
C SER A 5 16.68 -9.98 -5.83
N ARG A 6 17.49 -9.72 -4.79
CA ARG A 6 17.30 -8.57 -3.88
C ARG A 6 17.29 -7.22 -4.61
N LYS A 7 18.19 -6.98 -5.57
CA LYS A 7 18.23 -5.73 -6.36
C LYS A 7 16.94 -5.52 -7.15
N ARG A 8 16.42 -6.58 -7.79
CA ARG A 8 15.14 -6.53 -8.53
C ARG A 8 13.98 -6.22 -7.58
N HIS A 9 13.88 -6.90 -6.44
CA HIS A 9 12.78 -6.67 -5.50
C HIS A 9 12.81 -5.27 -4.88
N ILE A 10 13.99 -4.74 -4.55
CA ILE A 10 14.12 -3.36 -4.07
C ILE A 10 13.67 -2.37 -5.15
N ALA A 11 14.10 -2.55 -6.40
CA ALA A 11 13.69 -1.69 -7.50
C ALA A 11 12.18 -1.76 -7.78
N LYS A 12 11.57 -2.96 -7.73
CA LYS A 12 10.12 -3.14 -7.81
C LYS A 12 9.39 -2.39 -6.71
N THR A 13 9.86 -2.48 -5.47
CA THR A 13 9.28 -1.75 -4.34
C THR A 13 9.36 -0.25 -4.55
N ILE A 14 10.53 0.28 -4.91
CA ILE A 14 10.73 1.73 -5.13
C ILE A 14 9.82 2.22 -6.25
N THR A 15 9.84 1.56 -7.41
CA THR A 15 8.99 1.94 -8.56
C THR A 15 7.50 1.86 -8.22
N TRP A 16 7.08 0.83 -7.47
CA TRP A 16 5.70 0.72 -7.01
C TRP A 16 5.30 1.86 -6.07
N ARG A 17 6.18 2.27 -5.14
CA ARG A 17 5.92 3.41 -4.26
C ARG A 17 5.70 4.69 -5.04
N PHE A 18 6.51 4.96 -6.05
CA PHE A 18 6.31 6.13 -6.91
C PHE A 18 4.98 6.08 -7.68
N VAL A 19 4.68 4.96 -8.34
CA VAL A 19 3.44 4.81 -9.11
C VAL A 19 2.21 4.94 -8.21
N GLY A 20 2.20 4.25 -7.07
CA GLY A 20 1.07 4.26 -6.15
C GLY A 20 0.85 5.62 -5.46
N THR A 21 1.91 6.35 -5.12
CA THR A 21 1.77 7.70 -4.55
C THR A 21 1.28 8.69 -5.59
N LEU A 22 1.79 8.61 -6.83
CA LEU A 22 1.33 9.45 -7.92
C LEU A 22 -0.15 9.22 -8.22
N ASP A 23 -0.58 7.95 -8.25
CA ASP A 23 -1.97 7.57 -8.43
C ASP A 23 -2.89 8.22 -7.38
N THR A 24 -2.55 8.14 -6.09
CA THR A 24 -3.33 8.82 -5.03
C THR A 24 -3.42 10.33 -5.27
N ILE A 25 -2.31 10.98 -5.60
CA ILE A 25 -2.27 12.44 -5.83
C ILE A 25 -3.18 12.80 -7.00
N LEU A 26 -3.12 12.05 -8.11
CA LEU A 26 -3.93 12.28 -9.29
C LEU A 26 -5.41 12.03 -9.06
N ILE A 27 -5.77 10.92 -8.42
CA ILE A 27 -7.16 10.59 -8.07
C ILE A 27 -7.73 11.66 -7.15
N SER A 28 -6.96 12.04 -6.12
CA SER A 28 -7.36 13.04 -5.16
C SER A 28 -7.56 14.39 -5.85
N TRP A 29 -6.61 14.84 -6.67
CA TRP A 29 -6.73 16.08 -7.44
C TRP A 29 -7.95 16.05 -8.37
N PHE A 30 -8.19 14.95 -9.08
CA PHE A 30 -9.33 14.80 -9.97
C PHE A 30 -10.68 14.89 -9.22
N ILE A 31 -10.76 14.32 -8.02
CA ILE A 31 -11.99 14.31 -7.21
C ILE A 31 -12.21 15.64 -6.49
N THR A 32 -11.15 16.28 -5.98
CA THR A 32 -11.26 17.50 -5.18
C THR A 32 -11.22 18.77 -6.03
N GLY A 33 -10.65 18.71 -7.23
CA GLY A 33 -10.32 19.88 -8.05
C GLY A 33 -9.11 20.67 -7.54
N ASP A 34 -8.46 20.23 -6.46
CA ASP A 34 -7.34 20.93 -5.82
C ASP A 34 -6.10 20.02 -5.73
N LEU A 35 -5.04 20.43 -6.43
CA LEU A 35 -3.75 19.73 -6.43
C LEU A 35 -3.10 19.76 -5.04
N TRP A 36 -3.29 20.83 -4.26
CA TRP A 36 -2.71 20.93 -2.92
C TRP A 36 -3.33 19.92 -1.96
N ALA A 37 -4.64 19.72 -2.02
CA ALA A 37 -5.30 18.62 -1.31
C ALA A 37 -4.73 17.26 -1.74
N GLY A 38 -4.56 17.02 -3.04
CA GLY A 38 -4.00 15.76 -3.55
C GLY A 38 -2.58 15.48 -3.05
N LEU A 39 -1.70 16.50 -3.06
CA LEU A 39 -0.35 16.40 -2.53
C LEU A 39 -0.33 16.11 -1.03
N LYS A 40 -1.16 16.80 -0.24
CA LYS A 40 -1.29 16.56 1.20
C LYS A 40 -1.76 15.14 1.49
N ILE A 41 -2.75 14.65 0.76
CA ILE A 41 -3.27 13.28 0.92
C ILE A 41 -2.20 12.26 0.57
N GLY A 42 -1.54 12.40 -0.59
CA GLY A 42 -0.49 11.46 -1.01
C GLY A 42 0.69 11.39 -0.04
N PHE A 43 1.14 12.54 0.48
CA PHE A 43 2.24 12.58 1.45
C PHE A 43 1.82 12.01 2.82
N ALA A 44 0.63 12.38 3.30
CA ALA A 44 0.09 11.86 4.54
C ALA A 44 -0.06 10.33 4.46
N GLU A 45 -0.66 9.81 3.39
CA GLU A 45 -0.88 8.38 3.17
C GLU A 45 0.43 7.58 3.22
N VAL A 46 1.49 8.05 2.56
CA VAL A 46 2.79 7.36 2.58
C VAL A 46 3.32 7.28 4.01
N THR A 47 3.25 8.38 4.75
CA THR A 47 3.76 8.48 6.12
C THR A 47 2.94 7.63 7.10
N THR A 48 1.61 7.76 7.07
CA THR A 48 0.70 7.02 7.96
C THR A 48 0.75 5.53 7.67
N LYS A 49 0.73 5.10 6.41
CA LYS A 49 0.77 3.66 6.07
C LYS A 49 2.09 3.02 6.51
N MET A 50 3.21 3.72 6.51
CA MET A 50 4.46 3.19 7.08
C MET A 50 4.31 2.90 8.59
N ILE A 51 3.76 3.85 9.34
CA ILE A 51 3.54 3.73 10.79
C ILE A 51 2.51 2.63 11.08
N LEU A 52 1.35 2.68 10.41
CA LEU A 52 0.26 1.72 10.58
C LEU A 52 0.68 0.31 10.20
N TYR A 53 1.46 0.13 9.12
CA TYR A 53 1.96 -1.19 8.73
C TYR A 53 2.89 -1.76 9.78
N TYR A 54 3.81 -0.93 10.32
CA TYR A 54 4.66 -1.35 11.42
C TYR A 54 3.84 -1.78 12.64
N LEU A 55 2.86 -0.97 13.07
CA LEU A 55 1.99 -1.30 14.19
C LEU A 55 1.17 -2.57 13.94
N HIS A 56 0.66 -2.75 12.73
CA HIS A 56 -0.08 -3.94 12.30
C HIS A 56 0.79 -5.19 12.39
N GLU A 57 2.03 -5.14 11.88
CA GLU A 57 2.98 -6.24 12.00
C GLU A 57 3.33 -6.53 13.47
N ARG A 58 3.51 -5.50 14.31
CA ARG A 58 3.74 -5.68 15.76
C ARG A 58 2.55 -6.31 16.48
N ALA A 59 1.32 -5.94 16.13
CA ALA A 59 0.12 -6.55 16.67
C ALA A 59 0.04 -8.04 16.26
N TRP A 60 0.25 -8.34 14.98
CA TRP A 60 0.27 -9.71 14.48
C TRP A 60 1.44 -10.56 14.99
N PHE A 61 2.54 -9.94 15.37
CA PHE A 61 3.64 -10.61 16.05
C PHE A 61 3.23 -11.03 17.46
N LYS A 62 2.60 -10.13 18.22
CA LYS A 62 2.11 -10.41 19.59
C LYS A 62 1.05 -11.51 19.62
N ILE A 63 0.10 -11.49 18.69
CA ILE A 63 -0.96 -12.51 18.57
C ILE A 63 -0.38 -13.89 18.23
N ASN A 64 0.80 -13.94 17.61
CA ASN A 64 1.45 -15.15 17.15
C ASN A 64 2.48 -15.73 18.13
N LEU A 65 2.51 -15.23 19.37
CA LEU A 65 3.26 -15.84 20.46
C LEU A 65 2.37 -16.92 21.09
N THR A 66 2.66 -18.18 20.78
CA THR A 66 2.26 -19.27 21.68
C THR A 66 2.89 -18.98 23.06
N LYS A 67 2.32 -19.45 24.18
CA LYS A 67 2.95 -19.31 25.52
C LYS A 67 4.44 -19.77 25.55
N ALA A 68 4.85 -20.61 24.60
CA ALA A 68 6.22 -21.10 24.39
C ALA A 68 7.07 -20.30 23.38
N GLY A 69 6.61 -19.18 22.81
CA GLY A 69 7.38 -18.33 21.90
C GLY A 69 7.55 -18.84 20.45
N ILE A 70 6.86 -19.92 20.06
CA ILE A 70 6.99 -20.50 18.71
C ILE A 70 6.08 -19.78 17.71
N ILE A 71 6.68 -19.32 16.60
CA ILE A 71 6.00 -18.73 15.44
C ILE A 71 5.49 -19.87 14.56
N ARG A 72 4.17 -20.05 14.45
CA ARG A 72 3.58 -20.97 13.46
C ARG A 72 3.32 -20.25 12.14
N GLU A 73 3.82 -20.80 11.04
CA GLU A 73 3.35 -20.43 9.70
C GLU A 73 1.97 -21.04 9.46
N SER A 74 1.01 -20.21 9.06
CA SER A 74 -0.36 -20.63 8.77
C SER A 74 -0.89 -19.89 7.56
N ARG A 75 -1.36 -20.63 6.55
CA ARG A 75 -1.97 -20.06 5.33
C ARG A 75 -3.14 -19.13 5.67
N VAL A 76 -3.97 -19.52 6.65
CA VAL A 76 -5.11 -18.71 7.12
C VAL A 76 -4.64 -17.38 7.69
N ARG A 77 -3.53 -17.38 8.45
CA ARG A 77 -2.94 -16.16 9.00
C ARG A 77 -2.48 -15.20 7.90
N HIS A 78 -1.81 -15.69 6.85
CA HIS A 78 -1.35 -14.81 5.77
C HIS A 78 -2.53 -14.15 5.03
N ILE A 79 -3.61 -14.90 4.80
CA ILE A 79 -4.85 -14.36 4.22
C ILE A 79 -5.47 -13.32 5.16
N ALA A 80 -5.59 -13.63 6.46
CA ALA A 80 -6.14 -12.71 7.46
C ALA A 80 -5.30 -11.43 7.60
N LYS A 81 -3.98 -11.53 7.63
CA LYS A 81 -3.06 -10.38 7.61
C LYS A 81 -3.28 -9.51 6.38
N ALA A 82 -3.38 -10.14 5.21
CA ALA A 82 -3.58 -9.45 3.95
C ALA A 82 -4.96 -8.75 3.86
N LEU A 83 -6.01 -9.36 4.42
CA LEU A 83 -7.35 -8.78 4.47
C LEU A 83 -7.41 -7.62 5.49
N THR A 84 -6.92 -7.84 6.70
CA THR A 84 -6.88 -6.79 7.75
C THR A 84 -6.06 -5.58 7.31
N TRP A 85 -4.93 -5.80 6.63
CA TRP A 85 -4.14 -4.69 6.08
C TRP A 85 -4.90 -3.90 5.01
N ARG A 86 -5.63 -4.59 4.11
CA ARG A 86 -6.47 -3.92 3.11
C ARG A 86 -7.55 -3.05 3.77
N THR A 87 -8.20 -3.55 4.82
CA THR A 87 -9.19 -2.77 5.56
C THR A 87 -8.57 -1.55 6.22
N VAL A 88 -7.49 -1.73 6.99
CA VAL A 88 -6.83 -0.63 7.72
C VAL A 88 -6.30 0.43 6.76
N GLY A 89 -5.60 0.05 5.69
CA GLY A 89 -5.03 1.00 4.74
C GLY A 89 -6.09 1.77 3.94
N THR A 90 -7.21 1.14 3.63
CA THR A 90 -8.33 1.80 2.93
C THR A 90 -9.02 2.81 3.85
N LEU A 91 -9.29 2.42 5.10
CA LEU A 91 -9.89 3.31 6.10
C LEU A 91 -8.99 4.51 6.39
N ASP A 92 -7.68 4.30 6.52
CA ASP A 92 -6.71 5.38 6.69
C ASP A 92 -6.80 6.40 5.56
N THR A 93 -6.81 5.94 4.31
CA THR A 93 -6.92 6.80 3.13
C THR A 93 -8.24 7.58 3.12
N MET A 94 -9.36 6.92 3.43
CA MET A 94 -10.67 7.58 3.51
C MET A 94 -10.72 8.64 4.62
N MET A 95 -10.17 8.34 5.79
CA MET A 95 -10.11 9.27 6.92
C MET A 95 -9.21 10.46 6.63
N LEU A 96 -8.00 10.23 6.13
CA LEU A 96 -7.08 11.32 5.76
C LEU A 96 -7.67 12.22 4.69
N SER A 97 -8.27 11.61 3.66
CA SER A 97 -8.90 12.35 2.58
C SER A 97 -10.09 13.17 3.09
N TRP A 98 -10.92 12.62 3.98
CA TRP A 98 -11.99 13.38 4.63
C TRP A 98 -11.44 14.55 5.46
N ILE A 99 -10.47 14.31 6.34
CA ILE A 99 -9.89 15.34 7.21
C ILE A 99 -9.27 16.48 6.38
N ILE A 100 -8.54 16.15 5.31
CA ILE A 100 -7.85 17.13 4.48
C ILE A 100 -8.82 17.93 3.60
N THR A 101 -9.86 17.28 3.07
CA THR A 101 -10.82 17.93 2.16
C THR A 101 -12.00 18.57 2.88
N GLY A 102 -12.25 18.21 4.14
CA GLY A 102 -13.46 18.55 4.88
C GLY A 102 -14.72 17.83 4.38
N ASN A 103 -14.63 16.95 3.38
CA ASN A 103 -15.78 16.32 2.74
C ASN A 103 -15.71 14.78 2.84
N PRO A 104 -16.61 14.13 3.62
CA PRO A 104 -16.64 12.68 3.75
C PRO A 104 -16.88 11.95 2.43
N LEU A 105 -17.69 12.51 1.53
CA LEU A 105 -17.97 11.90 0.23
C LEU A 105 -16.74 11.91 -0.67
N ALA A 106 -15.92 12.96 -0.61
CA ALA A 106 -14.65 13.00 -1.32
C ALA A 106 -13.70 11.91 -0.78
N GLY A 107 -13.61 11.77 0.54
CA GLY A 107 -12.80 10.73 1.17
C GLY A 107 -13.22 9.31 0.79
N LEU A 108 -14.52 9.03 0.77
CA LEU A 108 -15.05 7.74 0.31
C LEU A 108 -14.73 7.49 -1.17
N LYS A 109 -14.94 8.47 -2.06
CA LYS A 109 -14.64 8.34 -3.48
C LYS A 109 -13.16 8.10 -3.73
N ILE A 110 -12.27 8.81 -3.03
CA ILE A 110 -10.82 8.63 -3.15
C ILE A 110 -10.43 7.23 -2.69
N GLY A 111 -10.86 6.81 -1.50
CA GLY A 111 -10.51 5.49 -0.96
C GLY A 111 -11.01 4.32 -1.82
N LEU A 112 -12.23 4.41 -2.36
CA LEU A 112 -12.76 3.39 -3.27
C LEU A 112 -12.04 3.40 -4.63
N SER A 113 -11.78 4.58 -5.18
CA SER A 113 -11.06 4.73 -6.45
C SER A 113 -9.64 4.18 -6.33
N GLU A 114 -8.94 4.49 -5.24
CA GLU A 114 -7.63 3.94 -4.92
C GLU A 114 -7.64 2.41 -4.92
N LEU A 115 -8.62 1.79 -4.25
CA LEU A 115 -8.68 0.34 -4.09
C LEU A 115 -8.77 -0.38 -5.45
N LEU A 116 -9.53 0.19 -6.39
CA LEU A 116 -9.67 -0.34 -7.75
C LEU A 116 -8.43 -0.04 -8.61
N THR A 117 -8.01 1.22 -8.65
CA THR A 117 -6.90 1.70 -9.49
C THR A 117 -5.57 1.06 -9.10
N LYS A 118 -5.22 1.02 -7.81
CA LYS A 118 -3.99 0.35 -7.33
C LYS A 118 -3.99 -1.14 -7.65
N THR A 119 -5.15 -1.81 -7.65
CA THR A 119 -5.23 -3.21 -8.05
C THR A 119 -4.86 -3.39 -9.53
N ILE A 120 -5.42 -2.55 -10.41
CA ILE A 120 -5.15 -2.57 -11.86
C ILE A 120 -3.70 -2.17 -12.14
N LEU A 121 -3.23 -1.07 -11.54
CA LEU A 121 -1.87 -0.55 -11.71
C LEU A 121 -0.83 -1.54 -11.19
N TYR A 122 -1.07 -2.23 -10.07
CA TYR A 122 -0.15 -3.24 -9.56
C TYR A 122 -0.03 -4.41 -10.53
N TYR A 123 -1.16 -4.87 -11.08
CA TYR A 123 -1.12 -5.92 -12.10
C TYR A 123 -0.29 -5.47 -13.32
N ILE A 124 -0.55 -4.28 -13.85
CA ILE A 124 0.22 -3.74 -14.99
C ILE A 124 1.70 -3.61 -14.64
N HIS A 125 2.03 -3.10 -13.46
CA HIS A 125 3.40 -2.96 -12.96
C HIS A 125 4.12 -4.32 -12.92
N GLU A 126 3.46 -5.37 -12.41
CA GLU A 126 3.98 -6.73 -12.43
C GLU A 126 4.20 -7.23 -13.87
N ARG A 127 3.25 -6.99 -14.78
CA ARG A 127 3.36 -7.39 -16.19
C ARG A 127 4.50 -6.68 -16.93
N VAL A 128 4.70 -5.40 -16.64
CA VAL A 128 5.84 -4.64 -17.19
C VAL A 128 7.15 -5.22 -16.65
N TRP A 129 7.25 -5.42 -15.33
CA TRP A 129 8.44 -6.01 -14.72
C TRP A 129 8.74 -7.42 -15.23
N TYR A 130 7.72 -8.22 -15.54
CA TYR A 130 7.90 -9.56 -16.11
C TYR A 130 8.66 -9.53 -17.45
N LYS A 131 8.52 -8.45 -18.24
CA LYS A 131 9.24 -8.26 -19.51
C LYS A 131 10.67 -7.71 -19.35
N VAL A 132 11.05 -7.29 -18.15
CA VAL A 132 12.34 -6.65 -17.87
C VAL A 132 13.29 -7.66 -17.24
N ASN A 133 14.46 -7.91 -17.85
CA ASN A 133 15.46 -8.86 -17.35
C ASN A 133 16.36 -8.32 -16.22
N TYR A 134 16.10 -7.10 -15.74
CA TYR A 134 16.87 -6.50 -14.65
C TYR A 134 16.91 -7.40 -13.40
N GLY A 135 18.13 -7.78 -13.00
CA GLY A 135 18.38 -8.64 -11.85
C GLY A 135 18.12 -10.14 -12.05
N LEU A 136 17.79 -10.57 -13.28
CA LEU A 136 17.70 -11.98 -13.68
C LEU A 136 19.01 -12.43 -14.38
N LYS A 137 19.23 -13.74 -14.51
CA LYS A 137 20.30 -14.27 -15.38
C LYS A 137 19.80 -14.22 -16.83
N ASP A 138 20.70 -13.93 -17.76
CA ASP A 138 20.52 -14.29 -19.17
C ASP A 138 20.42 -15.82 -19.32
#